data_AF-A0A7X1N9J8-F1
#
_entry.id   AF-A0A7X1N9J8-F1
#
_cell.length_a   1.000
_cell.length_b   1.000
_cell.length_c   1.000
_cell.angle_alpha   90.00
_cell.angle_beta   90.00
_cell.angle_gamma   90.00
#
_symmetry.space_group_name_H-M   'P 1'
#
loop_
_entity.id
_entity.type
_entity.pdbx_description
1 polymer ?
#
loop_
_entity_poly.entity_id
_entity_poly.type
_entity_poly.pdbx_seq_one_letter_code
_entity_poly.pdbx_strand_id
1 'polypeptide(L)'
;MLSPARCSRARKPVLLAVSATVTAACLSVMAGWQRGGFVAERVLWIAVGVVLVVAAHLLPALIRSHGWRIRIVGALLWIGCMAATCYGHAVFFLLAQKHAGEVRAAAVPAVVTTGRSLAVIAADRATVVSRLARATERHCTEPCSSLRIERATLAARLEAINAEAAEAKRQEAAQDRADAARAAAVTDPVIGTLTAFGIPSGRVDLLAGLAFAAVLEAVACFCWLLALRPVESLKPNTGAAVTPVTEPSNAVTEPESAPATTVDDVTRVAAAVAAGRLRGTVTEIRKYLGCSQSRAAAVRKQINEPAVPALNQ
;
A
#
# COMPACT_ATOMS: atom_id res chain seq x y z
N MET A 1 -1.30 19.05 35.54
CA MET A 1 -1.14 19.82 34.29
C MET A 1 -0.05 19.19 33.44
N LEU A 2 -0.39 18.52 32.33
CA LEU A 2 0.60 18.00 31.38
C LEU A 2 1.30 19.18 30.68
N SER A 3 2.63 19.15 30.61
CA SER A 3 3.43 20.14 29.87
C SER A 3 2.97 20.22 28.40
N PRO A 4 2.81 21.43 27.81
CA PRO A 4 2.27 21.63 26.46
C PRO A 4 3.04 20.86 25.37
N ALA A 5 4.33 20.60 25.57
CA ALA A 5 5.17 19.80 24.68
C ALA A 5 4.81 18.29 24.66
N ARG A 6 4.25 17.76 25.75
CA ARG A 6 3.77 16.36 25.82
C ARG A 6 2.40 16.20 25.18
N CYS A 7 1.53 17.19 25.34
CA CYS A 7 0.23 17.22 24.69
C CYS A 7 0.36 17.35 23.16
N SER A 8 1.32 18.16 22.68
CA SER A 8 1.60 18.29 21.24
C SER A 8 2.20 17.02 20.62
N ARG A 9 3.03 16.26 21.36
CA ARG A 9 3.68 15.04 20.85
C ARG A 9 2.71 13.86 20.70
N ALA A 10 1.73 13.72 21.59
CA ALA A 10 0.67 12.72 21.47
C ALA A 10 -0.40 13.07 20.42
N ARG A 11 -0.58 14.36 20.10
CA ARG A 11 -1.57 14.84 19.11
C ARG A 11 -1.18 14.55 17.66
N LYS A 12 0.13 14.48 17.36
CA LYS A 12 0.67 14.20 16.01
C LYS A 12 0.29 12.82 15.45
N PRO A 13 0.53 11.69 16.16
CA PRO A 13 0.16 10.37 15.63
C PRO A 13 -1.35 10.20 15.49
N VAL A 14 -2.16 10.82 16.36
CA VAL A 14 -3.63 10.80 16.25
C VAL A 14 -4.09 11.52 14.99
N LEU A 15 -3.54 12.70 14.69
CA LEU A 15 -3.89 13.45 13.47
C LEU A 15 -3.60 12.63 12.21
N LEU A 16 -2.41 12.01 12.13
CA LEU A 16 -2.00 11.15 11.01
C LEU A 16 -2.85 9.88 10.92
N ALA A 17 -3.17 9.25 12.05
CA ALA A 17 -4.02 8.07 12.11
C ALA A 17 -5.43 8.37 11.58
N VAL A 18 -6.02 9.49 12.01
CA VAL A 18 -7.34 9.92 11.56
C VAL A 18 -7.31 10.25 10.08
N SER A 19 -6.33 11.03 9.60
CA SER A 19 -6.25 11.35 8.17
C SER A 19 -6.08 10.11 7.30
N ALA A 20 -5.22 9.16 7.71
CA ALA A 20 -5.02 7.92 6.97
C ALA A 20 -6.29 7.03 6.99
N THR A 21 -6.99 6.97 8.13
CA THR A 21 -8.25 6.23 8.26
C THR A 21 -9.37 6.82 7.43
N VAL A 22 -9.48 8.15 7.39
CA VAL A 22 -10.46 8.84 6.55
C VAL A 22 -10.17 8.58 5.07
N THR A 23 -8.91 8.68 4.64
CA THR A 23 -8.53 8.36 3.26
C THR A 23 -8.89 6.91 2.90
N ALA A 24 -8.52 5.94 3.73
CA ALA A 24 -8.87 4.54 3.55
C ALA A 24 -10.40 4.33 3.50
N ALA A 25 -11.15 4.97 4.39
CA ALA A 25 -12.61 4.91 4.38
C ALA A 25 -13.20 5.49 3.09
N CYS A 26 -12.68 6.61 2.57
CA CYS A 26 -13.11 7.16 1.29
C CYS A 26 -12.86 6.19 0.13
N LEU A 27 -11.71 5.52 0.09
CA LEU A 27 -11.42 4.49 -0.92
C LEU A 27 -12.41 3.32 -0.81
N SER A 28 -12.69 2.87 0.41
CA SER A 28 -13.65 1.80 0.68
C SER A 28 -15.09 2.18 0.29
N VAL A 29 -15.49 3.43 0.52
CA VAL A 29 -16.79 3.96 0.08
C VAL A 29 -16.89 3.96 -1.44
N MET A 30 -15.87 4.47 -2.13
CA MET A 30 -15.84 4.50 -3.60
C MET A 30 -15.85 3.09 -4.20
N ALA A 31 -15.09 2.15 -3.60
CA ALA A 31 -15.06 0.76 -4.01
C ALA A 31 -16.41 0.05 -3.75
N GLY A 32 -17.03 0.32 -2.60
CA GLY A 32 -18.34 -0.25 -2.23
C GLY A 32 -19.46 0.27 -3.13
N TRP A 33 -19.40 1.53 -3.54
CA TRP A 33 -20.39 2.12 -4.45
C TRP A 33 -20.41 1.46 -5.84
N GLN A 34 -19.25 0.95 -6.28
CA GLN A 34 -19.10 0.23 -7.55
C GLN A 34 -19.65 -1.21 -7.47
N ARG A 35 -19.99 -1.72 -6.28
CA ARG A 35 -20.45 -3.10 -6.05
C ARG A 35 -21.95 -3.12 -5.75
N GLY A 36 -22.71 -3.87 -6.54
CA GLY A 36 -24.16 -4.04 -6.36
C GLY A 36 -24.98 -3.37 -7.46
N GLY A 37 -26.01 -4.07 -7.92
CA GLY A 37 -26.96 -3.58 -8.91
C GLY A 37 -27.96 -2.61 -8.30
N PHE A 38 -28.36 -2.85 -7.04
CA PHE A 38 -29.31 -2.02 -6.30
C PHE A 38 -28.63 -1.07 -5.31
N VAL A 39 -29.30 0.04 -4.99
CA VAL A 39 -28.81 1.03 -4.01
C VAL A 39 -28.61 0.41 -2.62
N ALA A 40 -29.53 -0.46 -2.18
CA ALA A 40 -29.42 -1.14 -0.89
C ALA A 40 -28.16 -2.02 -0.80
N GLU A 41 -27.82 -2.72 -1.87
CA GLU A 41 -26.61 -3.54 -1.96
C GLU A 41 -25.35 -2.68 -1.86
N ARG A 42 -25.32 -1.55 -2.58
CA ARG A 42 -24.18 -0.60 -2.54
C ARG A 42 -23.96 -0.05 -1.14
N VAL A 43 -25.04 0.35 -0.46
CA VAL A 43 -24.98 0.85 0.92
C VAL A 43 -24.44 -0.23 1.86
N LEU A 44 -24.87 -1.49 1.70
CA LEU A 44 -24.36 -2.60 2.49
C LEU A 44 -22.87 -2.84 2.23
N TRP A 45 -22.43 -2.82 0.96
CA TRP A 45 -21.01 -2.94 0.61
C TRP A 45 -20.15 -1.83 1.19
N ILE A 46 -20.65 -0.59 1.20
CA ILE A 46 -19.99 0.55 1.85
C ILE A 46 -19.87 0.30 3.37
N ALA A 47 -20.96 -0.09 4.02
CA ALA A 47 -20.96 -0.33 5.47
C ALA A 47 -19.97 -1.43 5.86
N VAL A 48 -19.97 -2.55 5.13
CA VAL A 48 -19.01 -3.64 5.32
C VAL A 48 -17.57 -3.14 5.13
N GLY A 49 -17.32 -2.40 4.06
CA GLY A 49 -16.00 -1.86 3.75
C GLY A 49 -15.47 -0.91 4.84
N VAL A 50 -16.30 0.01 5.34
CA VAL A 50 -15.91 0.94 6.41
C VAL A 50 -15.62 0.18 7.71
N VAL A 51 -16.45 -0.81 8.07
CA VAL A 51 -16.21 -1.65 9.25
C VAL A 51 -14.88 -2.40 9.14
N LEU A 52 -14.56 -2.96 7.97
CA LEU A 52 -13.29 -3.65 7.74
C LEU A 52 -12.08 -2.72 7.88
N VAL A 53 -12.14 -1.50 7.34
CA VAL A 53 -11.07 -0.48 7.48
C VAL A 53 -10.87 -0.11 8.95
N VAL A 54 -11.95 0.22 9.66
CA VAL A 54 -11.90 0.60 11.07
C VAL A 54 -11.34 -0.55 11.92
N ALA A 55 -11.78 -1.78 11.67
CA ALA A 55 -11.26 -2.97 12.33
C ALA A 55 -9.77 -3.18 12.02
N ALA A 56 -9.35 -3.10 10.76
CA ALA A 56 -7.96 -3.26 10.34
C ALA A 56 -7.02 -2.26 11.05
N HIS A 57 -7.46 -1.01 11.18
CA HIS A 57 -6.68 0.06 11.80
C HIS A 57 -6.59 -0.06 13.34
N LEU A 58 -7.70 -0.39 14.01
CA LEU A 58 -7.78 -0.34 15.47
C LEU A 58 -7.42 -1.67 16.16
N LEU A 59 -7.69 -2.82 15.54
CA LEU A 59 -7.43 -4.14 16.16
C LEU A 59 -6.00 -4.28 16.70
N PRO A 60 -4.93 -3.96 15.94
CA PRO A 60 -3.55 -4.13 16.40
C PRO A 60 -3.26 -3.43 17.72
N ALA A 61 -3.88 -2.27 17.92
CA ALA A 61 -3.73 -1.48 19.14
C ALA A 61 -4.55 -2.03 20.30
N LEU A 62 -5.80 -2.47 20.04
CA LEU A 62 -6.74 -2.94 21.06
C LEU A 62 -6.34 -4.31 21.64
N ILE A 63 -5.82 -5.23 20.83
CA ILE A 63 -5.49 -6.59 21.30
C ILE A 63 -4.20 -6.64 22.12
N ARG A 64 -3.36 -5.59 22.07
CA ARG A 64 -2.05 -5.54 22.73
C ARG A 64 -2.13 -5.65 24.26
N SER A 65 -3.20 -5.20 24.91
CA SER A 65 -3.36 -5.30 26.37
C SER A 65 -3.86 -6.67 26.84
N HIS A 66 -4.32 -7.52 25.94
CA HIS A 66 -4.99 -8.78 26.29
C HIS A 66 -4.02 -9.97 26.34
N GLY A 67 -4.47 -11.07 26.95
CA GLY A 67 -3.71 -12.33 27.05
C GLY A 67 -3.49 -13.02 25.70
N TRP A 68 -2.56 -13.97 25.68
CA TRP A 68 -2.06 -14.62 24.44
C TRP A 68 -3.15 -15.22 23.56
N ARG A 69 -4.18 -15.88 24.14
CA ARG A 69 -5.30 -16.46 23.38
C ARG A 69 -6.09 -15.41 22.59
N ILE A 70 -6.43 -14.29 23.24
CA ILE A 70 -7.18 -13.18 22.61
C ILE A 70 -6.31 -12.51 21.54
N ARG A 71 -5.00 -12.40 21.78
CA ARG A 71 -4.06 -11.88 20.77
C ARG A 71 -4.00 -12.74 19.52
N ILE A 72 -4.01 -14.07 19.62
CA ILE A 72 -4.02 -14.96 18.45
C ILE A 72 -5.31 -14.74 17.65
N VAL A 73 -6.47 -14.81 18.31
CA VAL A 73 -7.77 -14.63 17.63
C VAL A 73 -7.87 -13.25 16.98
N GLY A 74 -7.43 -12.21 17.71
CA GLY A 74 -7.37 -10.85 17.19
C GLY A 74 -6.40 -10.67 16.03
N ALA A 75 -5.25 -11.33 16.05
CA ALA A 75 -4.29 -11.29 14.95
C ALA A 75 -4.86 -11.96 13.68
N LEU A 76 -5.56 -13.08 13.81
CA LEU A 76 -6.23 -13.74 12.70
C LEU A 76 -7.34 -12.86 12.10
N LEU A 77 -8.18 -12.27 12.95
CA LEU A 77 -9.21 -11.33 12.50
C LEU A 77 -8.61 -10.10 11.81
N TRP A 78 -7.52 -9.56 12.37
CA TRP A 78 -6.78 -8.45 11.78
C TRP A 78 -6.22 -8.78 10.40
N ILE A 79 -5.61 -9.96 10.22
CA ILE A 79 -5.12 -10.42 8.91
C ILE A 79 -6.27 -10.48 7.90
N GLY A 80 -7.43 -11.03 8.30
CA GLY A 80 -8.61 -11.09 7.44
C GLY A 80 -9.12 -9.70 7.04
N CYS A 81 -9.26 -8.78 8.00
CA CYS A 81 -9.65 -7.39 7.73
C CYS A 81 -8.65 -6.67 6.83
N MET A 82 -7.34 -6.87 7.05
CA MET A 82 -6.30 -6.30 6.19
C MET A 82 -6.37 -6.84 4.78
N ALA A 83 -6.44 -8.15 4.61
CA ALA A 83 -6.51 -8.77 3.28
C ALA A 83 -7.74 -8.27 2.49
N ALA A 84 -8.91 -8.21 3.15
CA ALA A 84 -10.14 -7.73 2.53
C ALA A 84 -10.09 -6.24 2.16
N THR A 85 -9.54 -5.40 3.05
CA THR A 85 -9.39 -3.96 2.84
C THR A 85 -8.39 -3.68 1.72
N CYS A 86 -7.21 -4.28 1.77
CA CYS A 86 -6.19 -4.17 0.75
C CYS A 86 -6.70 -4.64 -0.62
N TYR A 87 -7.45 -5.75 -0.68
CA TYR A 87 -8.08 -6.21 -1.92
C TYR A 87 -9.10 -5.20 -2.45
N GLY A 88 -9.97 -4.66 -1.58
CA GLY A 88 -10.94 -3.62 -1.96
C GLY A 88 -10.28 -2.37 -2.56
N HIS A 89 -9.24 -1.88 -1.90
CA HIS A 89 -8.48 -0.71 -2.35
C HIS A 89 -7.68 -0.98 -3.62
N ALA A 90 -7.05 -2.17 -3.74
CA ALA A 90 -6.34 -2.58 -4.96
C ALA A 90 -7.27 -2.58 -6.17
N VAL A 91 -8.49 -3.12 -6.02
CA VAL A 91 -9.51 -3.10 -7.08
C VAL A 91 -9.89 -1.67 -7.46
N PHE A 92 -10.03 -0.76 -6.49
CA PHE A 92 -10.28 0.66 -6.78
C PHE A 92 -9.13 1.29 -7.60
N PHE A 93 -7.88 1.08 -7.19
CA PHE A 93 -6.72 1.61 -7.91
C PHE A 93 -6.64 1.07 -9.34
N LEU A 94 -6.92 -0.23 -9.53
CA LEU A 94 -7.00 -0.86 -10.84
C LEU A 94 -8.06 -0.20 -11.74
N LEU A 95 -9.28 -0.02 -11.22
CA LEU A 95 -10.36 0.61 -11.97
C LEU A 95 -10.03 2.07 -12.30
N ALA A 96 -9.41 2.79 -11.36
CA ALA A 96 -8.98 4.18 -11.57
C ALA A 96 -7.90 4.27 -12.66
N GLN A 97 -6.91 3.38 -12.65
CA GLN A 97 -5.88 3.31 -13.70
C GLN A 97 -6.48 2.97 -15.07
N LYS A 98 -7.40 1.99 -15.11
CA LYS A 98 -8.11 1.63 -16.34
C LYS A 98 -8.89 2.82 -16.90
N HIS A 99 -9.65 3.52 -16.06
CA HIS A 99 -10.43 4.68 -16.48
C HIS A 99 -9.53 5.80 -17.00
N ALA A 100 -8.40 6.08 -16.33
CA ALA A 100 -7.42 7.03 -16.83
C ALA A 100 -6.82 6.60 -18.18
N GLY A 101 -6.62 5.29 -18.41
CA GLY A 101 -6.21 4.73 -19.71
C GLY A 101 -7.25 4.94 -20.80
N GLU A 102 -8.53 4.71 -20.50
CA GLU A 102 -9.63 4.96 -21.44
C GLU A 102 -9.72 6.44 -21.81
N VAL A 103 -9.53 7.36 -20.86
CA VAL A 103 -9.50 8.81 -21.12
C VAL A 103 -8.34 9.17 -22.06
N ARG A 104 -7.15 8.60 -21.86
CA ARG A 104 -6.00 8.81 -22.78
C ARG A 104 -6.28 8.25 -24.17
N ALA A 105 -6.90 7.07 -24.25
CA ALA A 105 -7.25 6.44 -25.52
C ALA A 105 -8.32 7.25 -26.28
N ALA A 106 -9.29 7.82 -25.57
CA ALA A 106 -10.32 8.68 -26.15
C ALA A 106 -9.75 9.99 -26.74
N ALA A 107 -8.59 10.45 -26.25
CA ALA A 107 -7.90 11.61 -26.81
C ALA A 107 -7.20 11.33 -28.16
N VAL A 108 -7.06 10.06 -28.57
CA VAL A 108 -6.44 9.72 -29.86
C VAL A 108 -7.44 9.93 -31.00
N PRO A 109 -7.11 10.80 -31.99
CA PRO A 109 -8.01 11.13 -33.10
C PRO A 109 -8.54 9.90 -33.82
N ALA A 110 -9.84 9.91 -34.15
CA ALA A 110 -10.44 8.88 -34.98
C ALA A 110 -10.03 9.09 -36.45
N VAL A 111 -9.43 8.07 -37.05
CA VAL A 111 -9.24 8.03 -38.51
C VAL A 111 -10.55 7.51 -39.12
N VAL A 112 -11.22 8.36 -39.90
CA VAL A 112 -12.41 7.97 -40.66
C VAL A 112 -11.95 7.46 -42.02
N THR A 113 -12.23 6.21 -42.33
CA THR A 113 -12.03 5.67 -43.68
C THR A 113 -13.13 6.19 -44.59
N THR A 114 -12.75 6.68 -45.75
CA THR A 114 -13.69 7.22 -46.74
C THR A 114 -13.46 6.48 -48.05
N GLY A 115 -14.46 5.69 -48.47
CA GLY A 115 -14.36 4.93 -49.72
C GLY A 115 -14.98 3.54 -49.65
N ARG A 116 -14.78 2.79 -50.73
CA ARG A 116 -15.23 1.40 -50.88
C ARG A 116 -14.23 0.46 -50.21
N SER A 117 -14.71 -0.70 -49.75
CA SER A 117 -13.83 -1.69 -49.11
C SER A 117 -12.84 -2.29 -50.10
N LEU A 118 -11.66 -2.68 -49.61
CA LEU A 118 -10.64 -3.35 -50.42
C LEU A 118 -11.15 -4.63 -51.10
N ALA A 119 -12.09 -5.34 -50.48
CA ALA A 119 -12.74 -6.52 -51.06
C ALA A 119 -13.54 -6.18 -52.33
N VAL A 120 -14.29 -5.06 -52.32
CA VAL A 120 -15.05 -4.59 -53.49
C VAL A 120 -14.08 -4.13 -54.59
N ILE A 121 -13.04 -3.37 -54.23
CA ILE A 121 -12.01 -2.91 -55.17
C ILE A 121 -11.29 -4.10 -55.83
N ALA A 122 -10.98 -5.14 -55.06
CA ALA A 122 -10.35 -6.36 -55.56
C ALA A 122 -11.25 -7.13 -56.54
N ALA A 123 -12.55 -7.23 -56.25
CA ALA A 123 -13.52 -7.87 -57.15
C ALA A 123 -13.68 -7.11 -58.48
N ASP A 124 -13.74 -5.78 -58.43
CA ASP A 124 -13.78 -4.92 -59.62
C ASP A 124 -12.49 -5.06 -60.45
N ARG A 125 -11.34 -5.08 -59.78
CA ARG A 125 -10.03 -5.30 -60.42
C ARG A 125 -9.99 -6.63 -61.16
N ALA A 126 -10.40 -7.72 -60.51
CA ALA A 126 -10.44 -9.05 -61.13
C ALA A 126 -11.34 -9.08 -62.38
N THR A 127 -12.48 -8.39 -62.32
CA THR A 127 -13.40 -8.26 -63.47
C THR A 127 -12.74 -7.55 -64.64
N VAL A 128 -12.11 -6.39 -64.42
CA VAL A 128 -11.45 -5.60 -65.48
C VAL A 128 -10.24 -6.34 -66.06
N VAL A 129 -9.43 -6.98 -65.22
CA VAL A 129 -8.29 -7.80 -65.67
C VAL A 129 -8.76 -8.96 -66.55
N SER A 130 -9.84 -9.66 -66.18
CA SER A 130 -10.38 -10.75 -67.00
C SER A 130 -10.86 -10.28 -68.37
N ARG A 131 -11.46 -9.08 -68.45
CA ARG A 131 -11.91 -8.47 -69.72
C ARG A 131 -10.72 -8.06 -70.58
N LEU A 132 -9.70 -7.45 -69.97
CA LEU A 132 -8.48 -7.05 -70.67
C LEU A 132 -7.75 -8.27 -71.23
N ALA A 133 -7.64 -9.36 -70.47
CA ALA A 133 -7.02 -10.61 -70.93
C ALA A 133 -7.73 -11.17 -72.17
N ARG A 134 -9.06 -11.27 -72.15
CA ARG A 134 -9.85 -11.71 -73.32
C ARG A 134 -9.68 -10.78 -74.53
N ALA A 135 -9.59 -9.47 -74.31
CA ALA A 135 -9.37 -8.50 -75.39
C ALA A 135 -7.96 -8.61 -75.98
N THR A 136 -6.96 -9.00 -75.18
CA THR A 136 -5.57 -9.19 -75.61
C THR A 136 -5.40 -10.45 -76.48
N GLU A 137 -6.13 -11.54 -76.20
CA GLU A 137 -6.06 -12.77 -77.00
C GLU A 137 -6.71 -12.67 -78.38
N ARG A 138 -7.63 -11.73 -78.59
CA ARG A 138 -8.25 -11.50 -79.90
C ARG A 138 -7.20 -10.96 -80.89
N HIS A 139 -7.02 -11.68 -82.00
CA HIS A 139 -6.15 -11.27 -83.11
C HIS A 139 -6.99 -10.75 -84.27
N CYS A 140 -6.59 -9.62 -84.86
CA CYS A 140 -7.13 -9.11 -86.11
C CYS A 140 -6.09 -9.27 -87.23
N THR A 141 -6.54 -9.64 -88.43
CA THR A 141 -5.72 -9.69 -89.66
C THR A 141 -5.44 -8.30 -90.25
N GLU A 142 -6.27 -7.30 -89.93
CA GLU A 142 -6.07 -5.88 -90.28
C GLU A 142 -6.00 -4.99 -89.03
N PRO A 143 -5.45 -3.76 -89.11
CA PRO A 143 -5.37 -2.84 -87.98
C PRO A 143 -6.77 -2.43 -87.45
N CYS A 144 -7.28 -3.17 -86.47
CA CYS A 144 -8.53 -2.91 -85.75
C CYS A 144 -8.38 -1.73 -84.77
N SER A 145 -8.77 -0.52 -85.19
CA SER A 145 -8.78 0.67 -84.33
C SER A 145 -9.68 0.51 -83.10
N SER A 146 -10.85 -0.13 -83.25
CA SER A 146 -11.82 -0.38 -82.18
C SER A 146 -11.26 -1.22 -81.04
N LEU A 147 -10.55 -2.31 -81.37
CA LEU A 147 -9.97 -3.22 -80.40
C LEU A 147 -8.77 -2.59 -79.67
N ARG A 148 -8.01 -1.75 -80.37
CA ARG A 148 -6.96 -0.91 -79.74
C ARG A 148 -7.57 0.08 -78.72
N ILE A 149 -8.69 0.72 -79.06
CA ILE A 149 -9.40 1.63 -78.16
C ILE A 149 -9.96 0.87 -76.94
N GLU A 150 -10.54 -0.33 -77.13
CA GLU A 150 -11.06 -1.16 -76.04
C GLU A 150 -9.95 -1.56 -75.06
N ARG A 151 -8.79 -2.03 -75.56
CA ARG A 151 -7.63 -2.36 -74.74
C ARG A 151 -7.11 -1.14 -73.97
N ALA A 152 -6.98 0.00 -74.63
CA ALA A 152 -6.55 1.24 -74.00
C ALA A 152 -7.53 1.69 -72.89
N THR A 153 -8.83 1.56 -73.13
CA THR A 153 -9.87 1.92 -72.16
C THR A 153 -9.85 1.00 -70.94
N LEU A 154 -9.72 -0.31 -71.15
CA LEU A 154 -9.62 -1.29 -70.06
C LEU A 154 -8.33 -1.13 -69.25
N ALA A 155 -7.21 -0.84 -69.92
CA ALA A 155 -5.95 -0.53 -69.25
C ALA A 155 -6.04 0.75 -68.39
N ALA A 156 -6.66 1.82 -68.92
CA ALA A 156 -6.90 3.05 -68.18
C ALA A 156 -7.81 2.81 -66.95
N ARG A 157 -8.85 1.99 -67.11
CA ARG A 157 -9.75 1.62 -65.99
C ARG A 157 -9.03 0.78 -64.93
N LEU A 158 -8.16 -0.13 -65.34
CA LEU A 158 -7.34 -0.90 -64.41
C LEU A 158 -6.41 0.01 -63.60
N GLU A 159 -5.79 1.00 -64.24
CA GLU A 159 -4.92 1.95 -63.57
C GLU A 159 -5.69 2.83 -62.57
N ALA A 160 -6.89 3.27 -62.93
CA ALA A 160 -7.78 3.97 -62.00
C ALA A 160 -8.12 3.12 -60.76
N ILE A 161 -8.44 1.83 -60.94
CA ILE A 161 -8.70 0.90 -59.83
C ILE A 161 -7.45 0.67 -58.98
N ASN A 162 -6.26 0.58 -59.59
CA ASN A 162 -5.00 0.43 -58.87
C ASN A 162 -4.70 1.67 -58.00
N ALA A 163 -4.98 2.87 -58.53
CA ALA A 163 -4.84 4.12 -57.78
C ALA A 163 -5.79 4.18 -56.58
N GLU A 164 -7.06 3.78 -56.77
CA GLU A 164 -8.05 3.67 -55.69
C GLU A 164 -7.62 2.64 -54.63
N ALA A 165 -7.11 1.47 -55.05
CA ALA A 165 -6.60 0.44 -54.14
C ALA A 165 -5.40 0.94 -53.32
N ALA A 166 -4.50 1.71 -53.93
CA ALA A 166 -3.35 2.29 -53.25
C ALA A 166 -3.77 3.31 -52.19
N GLU A 167 -4.78 4.14 -52.47
CA GLU A 167 -5.34 5.07 -51.49
C GLU A 167 -6.05 4.33 -50.35
N ALA A 168 -6.90 3.35 -50.67
CA ALA A 168 -7.58 2.53 -49.65
C ALA A 168 -6.58 1.84 -48.71
N LYS A 169 -5.47 1.31 -49.24
CA LYS A 169 -4.40 0.71 -48.42
C LYS A 169 -3.67 1.72 -47.55
N ARG A 170 -3.46 2.97 -48.03
CA ARG A 170 -2.89 4.04 -47.21
C ARG A 170 -3.81 4.42 -46.05
N GLN A 171 -5.12 4.44 -46.28
CA GLN A 171 -6.12 4.71 -45.25
C GLN A 171 -6.18 3.58 -44.21
N GLU A 172 -6.18 2.32 -44.63
CA GLU A 172 -6.11 1.16 -43.73
C GLU A 172 -4.85 1.22 -42.85
N ALA A 173 -3.67 1.46 -43.44
CA ALA A 173 -2.44 1.62 -42.68
C ALA A 173 -2.44 2.86 -41.76
N ALA A 174 -3.24 3.88 -42.04
CA ALA A 174 -3.43 5.03 -41.13
C ALA A 174 -4.36 4.67 -39.98
N GLN A 175 -5.41 3.90 -40.24
CA GLN A 175 -6.31 3.36 -39.24
C GLN A 175 -5.57 2.40 -38.31
N ASP A 176 -4.80 1.45 -38.83
CA ASP A 176 -3.99 0.52 -38.06
C ASP A 176 -3.02 1.24 -37.11
N ARG A 177 -2.39 2.33 -37.58
CA ARG A 177 -1.53 3.17 -36.75
C ARG A 177 -2.31 3.91 -35.66
N ALA A 178 -3.52 4.38 -35.96
CA ALA A 178 -4.38 5.04 -34.98
C ALA A 178 -4.90 4.04 -33.92
N ASP A 179 -5.26 2.83 -34.33
CA ASP A 179 -5.70 1.76 -33.44
C ASP A 179 -4.54 1.25 -32.57
N ALA A 180 -3.33 1.13 -33.14
CA ALA A 180 -2.12 0.84 -32.37
C ALA A 180 -1.79 1.95 -31.36
N ALA A 181 -1.93 3.22 -31.76
CA ALA A 181 -1.72 4.36 -30.86
C ALA A 181 -2.76 4.40 -29.73
N ARG A 182 -4.04 4.10 -30.03
CA ARG A 182 -5.10 3.94 -29.02
C ARG A 182 -4.81 2.81 -28.05
N ALA A 183 -4.45 1.64 -28.56
CA ALA A 183 -4.11 0.48 -27.74
C ALA A 183 -2.93 0.80 -26.81
N ALA A 184 -1.90 1.46 -27.33
CA ALA A 184 -0.76 1.92 -26.52
C ALA A 184 -1.18 2.93 -25.44
N ALA A 185 -2.08 3.86 -25.74
CA ALA A 185 -2.55 4.89 -24.81
C ALA A 185 -3.36 4.35 -23.62
N VAL A 186 -4.04 3.20 -23.79
CA VAL A 186 -4.77 2.52 -22.70
C VAL A 186 -3.81 2.04 -21.62
N THR A 187 -2.66 1.49 -22.01
CA THR A 187 -1.64 0.98 -21.09
C THR A 187 -0.97 2.09 -20.26
N ASP A 188 -0.60 1.79 -19.02
CA ASP A 188 0.24 2.66 -18.20
C ASP A 188 1.71 2.58 -18.68
N PRO A 189 2.36 3.70 -19.05
CA PRO A 189 3.74 3.70 -19.54
C PRO A 189 4.74 3.18 -18.50
N VAL A 190 4.47 3.32 -17.20
CA VAL A 190 5.37 2.86 -16.13
C VAL A 190 5.28 1.33 -15.97
N ILE A 191 4.08 0.76 -16.05
CA ILE A 191 3.84 -0.68 -15.94
C ILE A 191 4.27 -1.42 -17.21
N GLY A 192 4.16 -0.79 -18.38
CA GLY A 192 4.55 -1.38 -19.67
C GLY A 192 5.99 -1.91 -19.67
N THR A 193 6.90 -1.22 -18.99
CA THR A 193 8.32 -1.63 -18.84
C THR A 193 8.49 -2.93 -18.05
N LEU A 194 7.57 -3.25 -17.12
CA LEU A 194 7.61 -4.47 -16.30
C LEU A 194 7.08 -5.70 -17.04
N THR A 195 6.23 -5.51 -18.06
CA THR A 195 5.73 -6.60 -18.91
C THR A 195 6.81 -7.16 -19.85
N ALA A 196 7.87 -6.39 -20.12
CA ALA A 196 9.05 -6.86 -20.84
C ALA A 196 9.76 -8.05 -20.17
N PHE A 197 9.50 -8.27 -18.87
CA PHE A 197 10.00 -9.42 -18.10
C PHE A 197 9.05 -10.63 -18.09
N GLY A 198 8.01 -10.64 -18.95
CA GLY A 198 7.13 -11.81 -19.14
C GLY A 198 6.02 -11.98 -18.09
N ILE A 199 5.77 -10.97 -17.24
CA ILE A 199 4.67 -10.99 -16.28
C ILE A 199 3.38 -10.49 -16.97
N PRO A 200 2.24 -11.19 -16.86
CA PRO A 200 0.96 -10.71 -17.39
C PRO A 200 0.61 -9.32 -16.82
N SER A 201 0.30 -8.36 -17.68
CA SER A 201 0.01 -6.95 -17.33
C SER A 201 -0.99 -6.81 -16.18
N GLY A 202 -2.11 -7.54 -16.25
CA GLY A 202 -3.14 -7.50 -15.20
C GLY A 202 -2.69 -7.97 -13.82
N ARG A 203 -1.63 -8.78 -13.72
CA ARG A 203 -1.04 -9.16 -12.43
C ARG A 203 -0.13 -8.06 -11.89
N VAL A 204 0.60 -7.36 -12.75
CA VAL A 204 1.49 -6.26 -12.34
C VAL A 204 0.66 -5.10 -11.79
N ASP A 205 -0.42 -4.72 -12.48
CA ASP A 205 -1.33 -3.66 -12.02
C ASP A 205 -1.96 -4.01 -10.66
N LEU A 206 -2.38 -5.28 -10.49
CA LEU A 206 -2.99 -5.74 -9.24
C LEU A 206 -1.98 -5.73 -8.09
N LEU A 207 -0.74 -6.17 -8.34
CA LEU A 207 0.33 -6.16 -7.34
C LEU A 207 0.73 -4.73 -6.96
N ALA A 208 0.80 -3.81 -7.93
CA ALA A 208 1.06 -2.40 -7.66
C ALA A 208 -0.06 -1.78 -6.82
N GLY A 209 -1.32 -1.99 -7.20
CA GLY A 209 -2.48 -1.55 -6.42
C GLY A 209 -2.49 -2.13 -5.00
N LEU A 210 -2.14 -3.41 -4.86
CA LEU A 210 -2.02 -4.06 -3.56
C LEU A 210 -0.88 -3.48 -2.71
N ALA A 211 0.26 -3.14 -3.31
CA ALA A 211 1.39 -2.52 -2.62
C ALA A 211 1.03 -1.13 -2.10
N PHE A 212 0.39 -0.28 -2.92
CA PHE A 212 -0.07 1.04 -2.48
C PHE A 212 -1.10 0.94 -1.35
N ALA A 213 -2.06 0.01 -1.48
CA ALA A 213 -3.02 -0.26 -0.42
C ALA A 213 -2.29 -0.70 0.86
N ALA A 214 -1.41 -1.70 0.79
CA ALA A 214 -0.68 -2.21 1.95
C ALA A 214 0.13 -1.13 2.67
N VAL A 215 0.77 -0.21 1.94
CA VAL A 215 1.51 0.92 2.53
C VAL A 215 0.56 1.87 3.25
N LEU A 216 -0.55 2.26 2.62
CA LEU A 216 -1.55 3.14 3.24
C LEU A 216 -2.09 2.55 4.55
N GLU A 217 -2.50 1.29 4.50
CA GLU A 217 -3.06 0.60 5.66
C GLU A 217 -2.00 0.38 6.76
N ALA A 218 -0.76 0.04 6.40
CA ALA A 218 0.34 -0.12 7.36
C ALA A 218 0.66 1.19 8.09
N VAL A 219 0.68 2.33 7.37
CA VAL A 219 0.88 3.66 7.97
C VAL A 219 -0.25 3.97 8.96
N ALA A 220 -1.50 3.69 8.60
CA ALA A 220 -2.65 3.91 9.47
C ALA A 220 -2.60 3.05 10.73
N CYS A 221 -2.39 1.73 10.60
CA CYS A 221 -2.23 0.81 11.71
C CYS A 221 -1.08 1.23 12.63
N PHE A 222 0.07 1.60 12.07
CA PHE A 222 1.22 2.05 12.84
C PHE A 222 0.92 3.34 13.61
N CYS A 223 0.24 4.30 12.99
CA CYS A 223 -0.15 5.54 13.66
C CYS A 223 -1.15 5.28 14.82
N TRP A 224 -2.11 4.36 14.66
CA TRP A 224 -3.02 3.94 15.73
C TRP A 224 -2.30 3.18 16.86
N LEU A 225 -1.31 2.34 16.52
CA LEU A 225 -0.45 1.67 17.50
C LEU A 225 0.33 2.67 18.36
N LEU A 226 0.79 3.77 17.76
CA LEU A 226 1.46 4.86 18.47
C LEU A 226 0.47 5.72 19.28
N ALA A 227 -0.69 6.03 18.71
CA ALA A 227 -1.73 6.85 19.32
C ALA A 227 -2.33 6.23 20.59
N LEU A 228 -2.49 4.90 20.61
CA LEU A 228 -3.11 4.16 21.71
C LEU A 228 -2.07 3.48 22.63
N ARG A 229 -0.83 3.99 22.68
CA ARG A 229 0.15 3.52 23.67
C ARG A 229 -0.34 3.88 25.09
N PRO A 230 -0.28 2.95 26.06
CA PRO A 230 -0.70 3.25 27.42
C PRO A 230 0.28 4.28 28.00
N VAL A 231 -0.24 5.36 28.57
CA VAL A 231 0.55 6.47 29.14
C VAL A 231 1.22 6.08 30.48
N GLU A 232 1.42 4.79 30.75
CA GLU A 232 1.95 4.30 32.05
C GLU A 232 3.47 4.42 32.19
N SER A 233 4.21 4.87 31.18
CA SER A 233 5.67 5.07 31.29
C SER A 233 6.06 6.54 31.26
N LEU A 234 5.63 7.28 32.28
CA LEU A 234 6.27 8.51 32.77
C LEU A 234 5.76 8.74 34.20
N LYS A 235 6.27 7.94 35.15
CA LYS A 235 6.28 8.38 36.55
C LYS A 235 7.06 9.71 36.55
N PRO A 236 6.48 10.84 36.98
CA PRO A 236 7.32 12.00 37.26
C PRO A 236 8.21 11.58 38.42
N ASN A 237 9.52 11.55 38.19
CA ASN A 237 10.47 11.61 39.29
C ASN A 237 10.32 13.02 39.91
N THR A 238 9.26 13.20 40.70
CA THR A 238 9.12 14.33 41.62
C THR A 238 10.05 14.02 42.79
N GLY A 239 11.33 14.27 42.55
CA GLY A 239 12.43 14.05 43.48
C GLY A 239 13.60 14.95 43.12
N ALA A 240 13.30 16.20 42.77
CA ALA A 240 14.29 17.27 42.72
C ALA A 240 13.59 18.50 43.28
N ALA A 241 13.67 18.63 44.61
CA ALA A 241 13.35 19.87 45.28
C ALA A 241 14.28 20.95 44.72
N VAL A 242 13.67 22.04 44.24
CA VAL A 242 14.36 23.26 43.84
C VAL A 242 14.91 23.91 45.11
N THR A 243 16.23 24.01 45.23
CA THR A 243 16.90 25.04 46.04
C THR A 243 17.64 25.99 45.10
N PRO A 244 17.58 27.31 45.29
CA PRO A 244 18.04 28.28 44.31
C PRO A 244 19.57 28.45 44.32
N VAL A 245 20.12 28.59 43.10
CA VAL A 245 21.31 29.35 42.65
C VAL A 245 22.50 29.50 43.60
N THR A 246 23.62 28.88 43.25
CA THR A 246 24.97 29.49 43.16
C THR A 246 25.83 28.63 42.21
N GLU A 247 26.34 29.24 41.13
CA GLU A 247 27.32 28.70 40.17
C GLU A 247 28.77 29.09 40.60
N PRO A 248 29.84 28.61 39.94
CA PRO A 248 30.18 27.26 39.50
C PRO A 248 31.64 26.89 39.91
N SER A 249 32.11 25.65 39.69
CA SER A 249 33.47 25.32 39.17
C SER A 249 33.97 23.91 39.55
N ASN A 250 34.41 23.19 38.50
CA ASN A 250 35.43 22.13 38.41
C ASN A 250 35.26 20.80 39.19
N ALA A 251 35.08 19.70 38.44
CA ALA A 251 36.15 18.74 38.11
C ALA A 251 35.65 17.28 37.92
N VAL A 252 35.92 16.73 36.71
CA VAL A 252 36.58 15.43 36.47
C VAL A 252 35.83 14.10 36.78
N THR A 253 35.50 13.42 35.67
CA THR A 253 35.66 11.96 35.38
C THR A 253 34.63 10.93 35.91
N GLU A 254 34.04 10.21 34.94
CA GLU A 254 33.40 8.88 35.02
C GLU A 254 34.24 7.87 35.82
N PRO A 255 33.66 6.83 36.47
CA PRO A 255 33.00 5.75 35.73
C PRO A 255 31.78 5.10 36.41
N GLU A 256 31.02 4.40 35.57
CA GLU A 256 30.09 3.30 35.84
C GLU A 256 30.34 2.51 37.15
N SER A 257 29.31 2.42 38.02
CA SER A 257 29.26 1.41 39.09
C SER A 257 27.83 1.12 39.57
N ALA A 258 27.60 -0.14 39.95
CA ALA A 258 26.33 -0.77 40.32
C ALA A 258 25.53 -0.04 41.44
N PRO A 259 24.20 -0.21 41.52
CA PRO A 259 23.40 0.47 42.54
C PRO A 259 23.74 -0.07 43.94
N ALA A 260 24.36 0.78 44.75
CA ALA A 260 24.69 0.54 46.14
C ALA A 260 23.43 0.15 46.95
N THR A 261 23.52 -0.97 47.66
CA THR A 261 22.54 -1.34 48.69
C THR A 261 22.86 -0.51 49.92
N THR A 262 21.95 0.39 50.32
CA THR A 262 22.18 1.27 51.47
C THR A 262 22.09 0.47 52.77
N VAL A 263 23.07 0.62 53.66
CA VAL A 263 23.16 -0.07 54.97
C VAL A 263 21.86 0.06 55.79
N ASP A 264 21.16 1.20 55.66
CA ASP A 264 19.85 1.47 56.27
C ASP A 264 18.76 0.45 55.88
N ASP A 265 18.76 -0.04 54.63
CA ASP A 265 17.77 -1.02 54.17
C ASP A 265 17.96 -2.39 54.81
N VAL A 266 19.22 -2.78 55.05
CA VAL A 266 19.58 -4.05 55.67
C VAL A 266 19.16 -4.05 57.13
N THR A 267 19.47 -2.98 57.86
CA THR A 267 19.10 -2.81 59.28
C THR A 267 17.59 -2.76 59.44
N ARG A 268 16.87 -2.07 58.54
CA ARG A 268 15.40 -1.95 58.59
C ARG A 268 14.68 -3.27 58.29
N VAL A 269 15.20 -4.08 57.37
CA VAL A 269 14.66 -5.41 57.07
C VAL A 269 15.00 -6.40 58.19
N ALA A 270 16.24 -6.39 58.71
CA ALA A 270 16.63 -7.25 59.83
C ALA A 270 15.75 -7.00 61.07
N ALA A 271 15.50 -5.74 61.41
CA ALA A 271 14.60 -5.37 62.51
C ALA A 271 13.14 -5.80 62.28
N ALA A 272 12.64 -5.72 61.04
CA ALA A 272 11.28 -6.16 60.70
C ALA A 272 11.12 -7.69 60.74
N VAL A 273 12.16 -8.44 60.37
CA VAL A 273 12.19 -9.90 60.50
C VAL A 273 12.28 -10.32 61.96
N ALA A 274 13.16 -9.69 62.76
CA ALA A 274 13.29 -9.95 64.20
C ALA A 274 11.99 -9.64 64.98
N ALA A 275 11.26 -8.60 64.57
CA ALA A 275 9.96 -8.25 65.13
C ALA A 275 8.80 -9.15 64.62
N GLY A 276 9.06 -10.18 63.82
CA GLY A 276 8.05 -11.10 63.29
C GLY A 276 7.10 -10.49 62.24
N ARG A 277 7.37 -9.26 61.78
CA ARG A 277 6.53 -8.52 60.82
C ARG A 277 6.80 -8.90 59.37
N LEU A 278 7.93 -9.58 59.11
CA LEU A 278 8.35 -9.98 57.77
C LEU A 278 8.91 -11.41 57.77
N ARG A 279 8.53 -12.24 56.78
CA ARG A 279 8.98 -13.64 56.66
C ARG A 279 10.41 -13.81 56.10
N GLY A 280 11.15 -12.72 55.84
CA GLY A 280 12.54 -12.77 55.35
C GLY A 280 12.74 -13.40 53.96
N THR A 281 11.68 -13.58 53.18
CA THR A 281 11.77 -14.10 51.80
C THR A 281 12.03 -12.96 50.82
N VAL A 282 12.69 -13.25 49.68
CA VAL A 282 13.02 -12.22 48.67
C VAL A 282 11.78 -11.49 48.18
N THR A 283 10.65 -12.19 48.00
CA THR A 283 9.38 -11.60 47.55
C THR A 283 8.80 -10.62 48.57
N GLU A 284 8.86 -10.95 49.86
CA GLU A 284 8.37 -10.07 50.93
C GLU A 284 9.31 -8.87 51.14
N ILE A 285 10.63 -9.08 51.09
CA ILE A 285 11.64 -8.00 51.16
C ILE A 285 11.45 -7.02 49.98
N ARG A 286 11.21 -7.54 48.78
CA ARG A 286 10.93 -6.73 47.58
C ARG A 286 9.68 -5.87 47.78
N LYS A 287 8.62 -6.44 48.35
CA LYS A 287 7.35 -5.74 48.61
C LYS A 287 7.51 -4.70 49.71
N TYR A 288 8.29 -5.00 50.75
CA TYR A 288 8.54 -4.14 51.89
C TYR A 288 9.42 -2.93 51.55
N LEU A 289 10.47 -3.13 50.74
CA LEU A 289 11.38 -2.05 50.31
C LEU A 289 10.99 -1.39 48.98
N GLY A 290 10.03 -1.96 48.24
CA GLY A 290 9.65 -1.48 46.91
C GLY A 290 10.77 -1.55 45.87
N CYS A 291 11.73 -2.48 46.03
CA CYS A 291 12.96 -2.56 45.24
C CYS A 291 12.90 -3.63 44.13
N SER A 292 13.96 -3.73 43.32
CA SER A 292 14.09 -4.78 42.30
C SER A 292 14.37 -6.15 42.94
N GLN A 293 14.11 -7.23 42.19
CA GLN A 293 14.36 -8.60 42.66
C GLN A 293 15.85 -8.85 42.97
N SER A 294 16.77 -8.28 42.18
CA SER A 294 18.22 -8.38 42.42
C SER A 294 18.64 -7.70 43.72
N ARG A 295 18.09 -6.51 44.02
CA ARG A 295 18.36 -5.78 45.28
C ARG A 295 17.76 -6.48 46.50
N ALA A 296 16.55 -7.02 46.40
CA ALA A 296 15.94 -7.81 47.47
C ALA A 296 16.73 -9.08 47.78
N ALA A 297 17.31 -9.73 46.76
CA ALA A 297 18.18 -10.89 46.92
C ALA A 297 19.51 -10.52 47.60
N ALA A 298 20.12 -9.39 47.23
CA ALA A 298 21.34 -8.89 47.86
C ALA A 298 21.14 -8.55 49.36
N VAL A 299 20.04 -7.86 49.70
CA VAL A 299 19.68 -7.56 51.10
C VAL A 299 19.43 -8.84 51.89
N ARG A 300 18.71 -9.82 51.33
CA ARG A 300 18.49 -11.11 51.99
C ARG A 300 19.80 -11.86 52.24
N LYS A 301 20.75 -11.79 51.30
CA LYS A 301 22.08 -12.42 51.46
C LYS A 301 22.83 -11.81 52.64
N GLN A 302 22.83 -10.48 52.78
CA GLN A 302 23.51 -9.78 53.87
C GLN A 302 22.88 -10.00 55.25
N ILE A 303 21.57 -10.26 55.33
CA ILE A 303 20.90 -10.61 56.61
C ILE A 303 21.20 -12.05 57.04
N ASN A 304 21.46 -12.94 56.09
CA ASN A 304 21.77 -14.35 56.35
C ASN A 304 23.27 -14.63 56.51
N GLU A 305 24.13 -13.65 56.26
CA GLU A 305 25.58 -13.76 56.43
C GLU A 305 25.92 -13.44 57.89
N PRO A 306 26.36 -14.41 58.71
CA PRO A 306 26.69 -14.13 60.11
C PRO A 306 27.91 -13.20 60.14
N ALA A 307 27.80 -12.10 60.89
CA ALA A 307 28.94 -11.25 61.19
C ALA A 307 30.00 -12.09 61.93
N VAL A 308 31.05 -12.48 61.22
CA VAL A 308 32.27 -13.03 61.83
C VAL A 308 32.91 -11.87 62.62
N PRO A 309 33.08 -11.99 63.95
CA PRO A 309 33.80 -10.98 64.71
C PRO A 309 35.29 -11.07 64.35
N ALA A 310 35.82 -10.04 63.70
CA ALA A 310 37.26 -9.81 63.66
C ALA A 310 37.70 -9.31 65.04
N LEU A 311 37.87 -10.27 65.95
CA LEU A 311 38.79 -10.15 67.07
C LEU A 311 40.22 -10.28 66.50
N ASN A 312 41.02 -9.23 66.61
CA ASN A 312 42.21 -9.26 67.47
C ASN A 312 43.08 -8.01 67.33
N GLN A 313 43.69 -7.69 68.48
CA GLN A 313 44.99 -7.06 68.63
C GLN A 313 46.03 -7.57 67.63
#